data_AF-A3YGF6-F1
#
_entry.id   AF-A3YGF6-F1
#
_cell.length_a   1.000
_cell.length_b   1.000
_cell.length_c   1.000
_cell.angle_alpha   90.00
_cell.angle_beta   90.00
_cell.angle_gamma   90.00
#
_symmetry.space_group_name_H-M   'P 1'
#
loop_
_entity.id
_entity.type
_entity.pdbx_description
1 polymer ?
#
loop_
_entity_poly.entity_id
_entity_poly.type
_entity_poly.pdbx_seq_one_letter_code
_entity_poly.pdbx_strand_id
1 'polypeptide(L)'
;MILIKDVMKYLIVILMCLSSSVFANQWTLNTGNKVGVINPGAVSGVSTFISLVDGVFTGCARSDGALLLGDNPNYDQIFSLILSAKMSGSHIRIYYGGCSGNFSIIDQAYIL
;
A
#
# COMPACT_ATOMS: atom_id res chain seq x y z
N MET A 1 -24.31 -7.03 42.80
CA MET A 1 -23.03 -7.44 42.17
C MET A 1 -23.30 -8.29 40.91
N ILE A 2 -24.12 -7.80 39.98
CA ILE A 2 -24.49 -8.51 38.73
C ILE A 2 -24.20 -7.59 37.53
N LEU A 3 -24.45 -6.29 37.67
CA LEU A 3 -24.19 -5.26 36.64
C LEU A 3 -22.76 -5.22 36.08
N ILE A 4 -21.74 -5.52 36.89
CA ILE A 4 -20.32 -5.43 36.50
C ILE A 4 -19.93 -6.53 35.50
N LYS A 5 -20.57 -7.70 35.59
CA LYS A 5 -20.20 -8.89 34.81
C LYS A 5 -20.64 -8.77 33.35
N ASP A 6 -21.75 -8.10 33.10
CA ASP A 6 -22.27 -7.87 31.75
C ASP A 6 -21.51 -6.74 31.05
N VAL A 7 -21.20 -5.64 31.74
CA VAL A 7 -20.36 -4.55 31.18
C VAL A 7 -18.97 -5.07 30.74
N MET A 8 -18.37 -5.95 31.52
CA MET A 8 -17.05 -6.52 31.22
C MET A 8 -17.07 -7.46 30.00
N LYS A 9 -18.19 -8.15 29.72
CA LYS A 9 -18.36 -8.96 28.51
C LYS A 9 -18.41 -8.11 27.25
N TYR A 10 -19.16 -7.00 27.26
CA TYR A 10 -19.25 -6.12 26.10
C TYR A 10 -17.92 -5.39 25.81
N LEU A 11 -17.16 -5.08 26.87
CA LEU A 11 -15.84 -4.42 26.74
C LEU A 11 -14.81 -5.34 26.05
N ILE A 12 -14.85 -6.65 26.31
CA ILE A 12 -13.99 -7.64 25.63
C ILE A 12 -14.35 -7.76 24.14
N VAL A 13 -15.65 -7.73 23.80
CA VAL A 13 -16.10 -7.81 22.39
C VAL A 13 -15.67 -6.57 21.59
N ILE A 14 -15.78 -5.37 22.17
CA ILE A 14 -15.35 -4.12 21.53
C ILE A 14 -13.83 -4.11 21.31
N LEU A 15 -13.05 -4.61 22.28
CA LEU A 15 -11.59 -4.65 22.19
C LEU A 15 -11.09 -5.63 21.10
N MET A 16 -11.82 -6.73 20.85
CA MET A 16 -11.50 -7.70 19.80
C MET A 16 -11.82 -7.20 18.38
N CYS A 17 -12.74 -6.24 18.21
CA CYS A 17 -13.04 -5.66 16.90
C CYS A 17 -12.03 -4.58 16.46
N LEU A 18 -11.18 -4.10 17.37
CA LEU A 18 -10.24 -3.00 17.11
C LEU A 18 -8.83 -3.47 16.68
N SER A 19 -8.52 -4.77 16.78
CA SER A 19 -7.17 -5.30 16.58
C SER A 19 -6.82 -5.69 15.13
N SER A 20 -7.75 -5.64 14.18
CA SER A 20 -7.56 -6.19 12.83
C SER A 20 -7.36 -5.17 11.70
N SER A 21 -7.34 -3.86 11.96
CA SER A 21 -7.33 -2.83 10.90
C SER A 21 -5.95 -2.29 10.51
N VAL A 22 -4.91 -2.53 11.31
CA VAL A 22 -3.67 -1.74 11.21
C VAL A 22 -2.60 -2.32 10.26
N PHE A 23 -2.79 -3.53 9.76
CA PHE A 23 -1.81 -4.21 8.88
C PHE A 23 -2.45 -4.83 7.62
N ALA A 24 -3.61 -4.33 7.20
CA ALA A 24 -4.26 -4.84 6.01
C ALA A 24 -3.62 -4.24 4.76
N ASN A 25 -3.10 -5.11 3.88
CA ASN A 25 -2.77 -4.74 2.51
C ASN A 25 -4.04 -4.24 1.80
N GLN A 26 -3.85 -3.31 0.88
CA GLN A 26 -4.93 -2.59 0.22
C GLN A 26 -4.63 -2.35 -1.26
N TRP A 27 -5.70 -2.07 -2.01
CA TRP A 27 -5.63 -1.75 -3.42
C TRP A 27 -5.78 -0.25 -3.64
N THR A 28 -5.13 0.28 -4.67
CA THR A 28 -5.55 1.55 -5.26
C THR A 28 -6.97 1.43 -5.86
N LEU A 29 -7.57 2.57 -6.22
CA LEU A 29 -8.95 2.65 -6.70
C LEU A 29 -9.26 1.63 -7.81
N ASN A 30 -10.50 1.14 -7.86
CA ASN A 30 -10.94 0.16 -8.88
C ASN A 30 -10.77 0.68 -10.32
N THR A 31 -10.85 2.01 -10.52
CA THR A 31 -10.62 2.68 -11.81
C THR A 31 -9.14 2.76 -12.19
N GLY A 32 -8.24 2.36 -11.27
CA GLY A 32 -6.81 2.55 -11.37
C GLY A 32 -6.39 4.01 -11.31
N ASN A 33 -5.09 4.21 -11.37
CA ASN A 33 -4.44 5.51 -11.35
C ASN A 33 -3.32 5.54 -12.39
N LYS A 34 -3.06 6.71 -12.96
CA LYS A 34 -1.85 6.93 -13.77
C LYS A 34 -0.64 7.06 -12.85
N VAL A 35 0.50 6.59 -13.35
CA VAL A 35 1.78 6.71 -12.66
C VAL A 35 2.38 8.10 -12.87
N GLY A 36 2.77 8.77 -11.79
CA GLY A 36 3.41 10.08 -11.82
C GLY A 36 4.93 9.98 -11.89
N VAL A 37 5.57 9.82 -10.74
CA VAL A 37 7.03 9.76 -10.59
C VAL A 37 7.46 8.31 -10.42
N ILE A 38 8.55 7.95 -11.09
CA ILE A 38 9.25 6.68 -10.87
C ILE A 38 10.71 7.07 -10.65
N ASN A 39 11.27 6.74 -9.50
CA ASN A 39 12.66 7.02 -9.16
C ASN A 39 13.34 5.74 -8.64
N PRO A 40 14.09 5.03 -9.50
CA PRO A 40 14.85 3.84 -9.11
C PRO A 40 15.96 4.19 -8.11
N GLY A 41 16.10 3.39 -7.06
CA GLY A 41 17.14 3.58 -6.04
C GLY A 41 16.86 4.70 -5.04
N ALA A 42 15.66 5.29 -5.04
CA ALA A 42 15.32 6.47 -4.23
C ALA A 42 15.42 6.23 -2.71
N VAL A 43 15.25 4.99 -2.24
CA VAL A 43 15.38 4.62 -0.83
C VAL A 43 16.24 3.35 -0.73
N SER A 44 17.29 3.38 0.08
CA SER A 44 18.15 2.22 0.38
C SER A 44 18.60 1.39 -0.82
N GLY A 45 19.13 2.04 -1.87
CA GLY A 45 19.93 1.44 -2.95
C GLY A 45 19.23 0.51 -3.95
N VAL A 46 18.21 -0.24 -3.52
CA VAL A 46 17.54 -1.26 -4.34
C VAL A 46 16.02 -1.06 -4.41
N SER A 47 15.46 -0.02 -3.76
CA SER A 47 14.02 0.24 -3.86
C SER A 47 13.70 1.34 -4.87
N THR A 48 12.55 1.21 -5.53
CA THR A 48 12.03 2.22 -6.46
C THR A 48 10.88 2.97 -5.82
N PHE A 49 10.94 4.30 -5.85
CA PHE A 49 9.83 5.16 -5.44
C PHE A 49 8.85 5.35 -6.60
N ILE A 50 7.56 5.13 -6.32
CA ILE A 50 6.47 5.29 -7.28
C ILE A 50 5.41 6.22 -6.70
N SER A 51 4.98 7.23 -7.47
CA SER A 51 3.84 8.08 -7.14
C SER A 51 2.71 7.94 -8.18
N LEU A 52 1.52 8.40 -7.82
CA LEU A 52 0.33 8.40 -8.67
C LEU A 52 -0.03 9.85 -9.05
N VAL A 53 -0.64 10.05 -10.22
CA VAL A 53 -1.06 11.38 -10.69
C VAL A 53 -2.33 11.84 -9.98
N ASP A 54 -3.35 10.99 -9.92
CA ASP A 54 -4.68 11.30 -9.39
C ASP A 54 -5.06 10.36 -8.24
N GLY A 55 -4.09 10.02 -7.39
CA GLY A 55 -4.26 9.07 -6.30
C GLY A 55 -3.23 9.23 -5.21
N VAL A 56 -3.52 8.65 -4.05
CA VAL A 56 -2.61 8.62 -2.90
C VAL A 56 -2.53 7.22 -2.33
N PHE A 57 -1.39 6.90 -1.74
CA PHE A 57 -1.24 5.71 -0.90
C PHE A 57 -1.71 6.04 0.51
N THR A 58 -2.27 5.07 1.22
CA THR A 58 -2.70 5.26 2.61
C THR A 58 -2.03 4.24 3.54
N GLY A 59 -2.22 4.39 4.85
CA GLY A 59 -1.74 3.41 5.85
C GLY A 59 -0.32 3.65 6.37
N CYS A 60 0.48 4.52 5.74
CA CYS A 60 1.79 4.96 6.26
C CYS A 60 1.84 6.48 6.41
N ALA A 61 2.88 6.99 7.08
CA ALA A 61 3.02 8.42 7.38
C ALA A 61 3.14 9.30 6.11
N ARG A 62 3.66 8.75 5.01
CA ARG A 62 3.69 9.41 3.70
C ARG A 62 2.74 8.73 2.74
N SER A 63 1.89 9.55 2.12
CA SER A 63 0.85 9.15 1.16
C SER A 63 1.19 9.54 -0.29
N ASP A 64 2.24 10.32 -0.49
CA ASP A 64 2.64 10.86 -1.79
C ASP A 64 3.36 9.82 -2.69
N GLY A 65 3.69 8.65 -2.15
CA GLY A 65 4.24 7.55 -2.93
C GLY A 65 4.39 6.27 -2.12
N ALA A 66 4.80 5.22 -2.82
CA ALA A 66 5.09 3.90 -2.28
C ALA A 66 6.43 3.38 -2.82
N LEU A 67 7.00 2.41 -2.11
CA LEU A 67 8.26 1.78 -2.44
C LEU A 67 8.02 0.38 -3.00
N LEU A 68 8.58 0.11 -4.17
CA LEU A 68 8.83 -1.25 -4.61
C LEU A 68 10.21 -1.66 -4.08
N LEU A 69 10.26 -2.55 -3.09
CA LEU A 69 11.51 -2.97 -2.46
C LEU A 69 12.27 -3.96 -3.36
N GLY A 70 13.59 -3.79 -3.44
CA GLY A 70 14.46 -4.61 -4.31
C GLY A 70 14.59 -6.08 -3.92
N ASP A 71 14.18 -6.44 -2.71
CA ASP A 71 14.08 -7.82 -2.24
C ASP A 71 12.72 -8.46 -2.56
N ASN A 72 11.81 -7.74 -3.23
CA ASN A 72 10.57 -8.32 -3.73
C ASN A 72 10.88 -9.36 -4.83
N PRO A 73 10.41 -10.62 -4.71
CA PRO A 73 10.72 -11.67 -5.68
C PRO A 73 10.19 -11.38 -7.10
N ASN A 74 9.24 -10.46 -7.23
CA ASN A 74 8.66 -10.02 -8.51
C ASN A 74 9.07 -8.59 -8.88
N TYR A 75 10.17 -8.07 -8.31
CA TYR A 75 10.60 -6.68 -8.50
C TYR A 75 10.66 -6.28 -9.98
N ASP A 76 11.39 -7.03 -10.82
CA ASP A 76 11.60 -6.68 -12.22
C ASP A 76 10.28 -6.70 -13.02
N GLN A 77 9.40 -7.65 -12.73
CA GLN A 77 8.10 -7.77 -13.39
C GLN A 77 7.18 -6.61 -13.03
N ILE A 78 7.08 -6.30 -11.72
CA ILE A 78 6.26 -5.19 -11.22
C ILE A 78 6.82 -3.86 -11.74
N PHE A 79 8.12 -3.65 -11.64
CA PHE A 79 8.78 -2.44 -12.13
C PHE A 79 8.56 -2.24 -13.63
N SER A 80 8.76 -3.29 -14.43
CA SER A 80 8.56 -3.23 -15.89
C SER A 80 7.11 -2.91 -16.25
N LEU A 81 6.15 -3.48 -15.52
CA LEU A 81 4.72 -3.22 -15.73
C LEU A 81 4.38 -1.76 -15.39
N ILE A 82 4.81 -1.26 -14.23
CA ILE A 82 4.56 0.13 -13.82
C ILE A 82 5.23 1.10 -14.80
N LEU A 83 6.45 0.81 -15.25
CA LEU A 83 7.18 1.61 -16.22
C LEU A 83 6.47 1.62 -17.58
N SER A 84 6.01 0.46 -18.06
CA SER A 84 5.24 0.38 -19.31
C SER A 84 3.96 1.20 -19.25
N ALA A 85 3.26 1.16 -18.11
CA ALA A 85 2.01 1.90 -17.94
C ALA A 85 2.24 3.41 -17.85
N LYS A 86 3.34 3.84 -17.22
CA LYS A 86 3.77 5.24 -17.26
C LYS A 86 4.02 5.69 -18.70
N MET A 87 4.68 4.84 -19.50
CA MET A 87 5.04 5.16 -20.88
C MET A 87 3.84 5.17 -21.82
N SER A 88 2.88 4.26 -21.63
CA SER A 88 1.65 4.20 -22.43
C SER A 88 0.57 5.17 -21.96
N GLY A 89 0.70 5.72 -20.75
CA GLY A 89 -0.37 6.50 -20.10
C GLY A 89 -1.54 5.64 -19.63
N SER A 90 -1.37 4.31 -19.54
CA SER A 90 -2.38 3.38 -19.06
C SER A 90 -2.65 3.55 -17.57
N HIS A 91 -3.87 3.24 -17.14
CA HIS A 91 -4.19 3.17 -15.72
C HIS A 91 -3.63 1.88 -15.15
N ILE A 92 -3.12 1.95 -13.93
CA ILE A 92 -2.70 0.76 -13.19
C ILE A 92 -3.42 0.67 -11.86
N ARG A 93 -3.55 -0.56 -11.40
CA ARG A 93 -3.95 -0.85 -10.04
C ARG A 93 -2.77 -1.43 -9.29
N ILE A 94 -2.45 -0.86 -8.13
CA ILE A 94 -1.35 -1.29 -7.29
C ILE A 94 -1.92 -1.91 -6.02
N TYR A 95 -1.44 -3.10 -5.66
CA TYR A 95 -1.64 -3.70 -4.36
C TYR A 95 -0.45 -3.38 -3.48
N TYR A 96 -0.71 -2.82 -2.31
CA TYR A 96 0.33 -2.33 -1.42
C TYR A 96 -0.06 -2.53 0.04
N GLY A 97 0.93 -2.64 0.92
CA GLY A 97 0.73 -2.80 2.34
C GLY A 97 2.04 -2.83 3.11
N GLY A 98 1.96 -2.85 4.44
CA GLY A 98 3.13 -2.61 5.29
C GLY A 98 3.75 -1.22 5.09
N CYS A 99 4.74 -0.90 5.91
CA CYS A 99 5.50 0.35 5.78
C CYS A 99 7.00 0.06 5.83
N SER A 100 7.76 0.63 4.88
CA SER A 100 9.22 0.71 4.94
C SER A 100 9.60 2.17 5.17
N GLY A 101 10.13 2.46 6.35
CA GLY A 101 10.25 3.83 6.84
C GLY A 101 8.87 4.48 6.92
N ASN A 102 8.64 5.52 6.11
CA ASN A 102 7.38 6.26 6.09
C ASN A 102 6.48 5.94 4.89
N PHE A 103 6.92 5.07 3.98
CA PHE A 103 6.22 4.79 2.71
C PHE A 103 5.60 3.39 2.72
N SER A 104 4.47 3.25 2.02
CA SER A 104 3.86 1.94 1.79
C SER A 104 4.72 1.05 0.89
N ILE A 105 4.63 -0.27 1.03
CA ILE A 105 5.37 -1.21 0.20
C ILE A 105 4.44 -1.78 -0.88
N ILE A 106 4.93 -1.84 -2.12
CA ILE A 106 4.20 -2.40 -3.26
C ILE A 106 4.45 -3.90 -3.33
N ASP A 107 3.35 -4.66 -3.36
CA ASP A 107 3.38 -6.11 -3.46
C ASP A 107 3.04 -6.61 -4.87
N GLN A 108 2.10 -5.95 -5.56
CA GLN A 108 1.65 -6.34 -6.90
C GLN A 108 1.16 -5.13 -7.71
N ALA A 109 1.13 -5.25 -9.03
CA ALA A 109 0.56 -4.25 -9.92
C ALA A 109 -0.07 -4.87 -11.17
N TYR A 110 -1.14 -4.25 -11.68
CA TYR A 110 -1.93 -4.70 -12.82
C TYR A 110 -2.25 -3.53 -13.74
N ILE A 111 -2.18 -3.75 -15.05
CA ILE A 111 -2.67 -2.78 -16.05
C ILE A 111 -4.19 -2.92 -16.16
N LEU A 112 -4.88 -1.78 -16.32
CA LEU A 112 -6.30 -1.69 -16.63
C LEU A 112 -6.53 -1.21 -18.07
#